data_AF-A0AAV8SY97-F1
#
_entry.id   AF-A0AAV8SY97-F1
#
_cell.length_a   1.000
_cell.length_b   1.000
_cell.length_c   1.000
_cell.angle_alpha   90.00
_cell.angle_beta   90.00
_cell.angle_gamma   90.00
#
_symmetry.space_group_name_H-M   'P 1'
#
loop_
_entity.id
_entity.type
_entity.pdbx_description
1 polymer ?
#
loop_
_entity_poly.entity_id
_entity_poly.type
_entity_poly.pdbx_seq_one_letter_code
_entity_poly.pdbx_strand_id
1 'polypeptide(L)'
;MGIKCHHIDVRAVTQSSPSPILSCVEKAPKHAHVSLVPLANPEETSRDSQITSTVLQDVHISARLMEDFLELVRENTEKDLETCGVLGAFLERGTYYVTTLIIPKQESTANSCNAMKEEEFFAIQNERSLFPVGWIHTHPSQRCFMSSIDLHTHYSYQVMLPEAFAIVMAPTDTSRKYGIFRLSDPGGMDILKGCPESGFHPHEETADGSPIYEHCFNVYTNSNLRFEIFDLR
;
A
#
# COMPACT_ATOMS: atom_id res chain seq x y z
N MET A 1 51.22 34.72 -32.63
CA MET A 1 49.80 34.30 -32.70
C MET A 1 49.49 33.47 -31.47
N GLY A 2 48.96 34.13 -30.43
CA GLY A 2 48.46 33.46 -29.22
C GLY A 2 46.94 33.55 -29.21
N ILE A 3 46.27 32.41 -29.12
CA ILE A 3 44.81 32.35 -28.98
C ILE A 3 44.52 32.13 -27.49
N LYS A 4 43.93 33.14 -26.86
CA LYS A 4 43.23 33.03 -25.59
C LYS A 4 41.86 32.39 -25.83
N CYS A 5 41.47 31.43 -25.00
CA CYS A 5 40.06 31.11 -24.75
C CYS A 5 40.00 30.48 -23.34
N HIS A 6 39.77 31.29 -22.31
CA HIS A 6 38.48 31.65 -21.71
C HIS A 6 37.97 30.59 -20.72
N HIS A 7 38.10 30.95 -19.44
CA HIS A 7 37.33 30.43 -18.32
C HIS A 7 35.85 30.33 -18.69
N ILE A 8 35.24 29.16 -18.49
CA ILE A 8 33.79 29.04 -18.40
C ILE A 8 33.46 28.80 -16.93
N ASP A 9 32.74 29.79 -16.42
CA ASP A 9 32.18 29.95 -15.09
C ASP A 9 31.02 28.95 -14.92
N VAL A 10 31.11 28.08 -13.91
CA VAL A 10 30.04 27.14 -13.55
C VAL A 10 28.99 27.95 -12.80
N ARG A 11 27.94 28.38 -13.51
CA ARG A 11 26.79 29.04 -12.89
C ARG A 11 25.85 28.00 -12.28
N ALA A 12 25.63 28.16 -10.98
CA ALA A 12 24.70 27.40 -10.16
C ALA A 12 23.30 27.31 -10.79
N VAL A 13 22.74 26.10 -10.82
CA VAL A 13 21.34 25.88 -11.19
C VAL A 13 20.46 26.32 -10.04
N THR A 14 19.60 27.29 -10.34
CA THR A 14 18.63 27.92 -9.46
C THR A 14 17.61 26.92 -8.93
N GLN A 15 17.51 26.82 -7.61
CA GLN A 15 16.38 26.23 -6.90
C GLN A 15 15.11 27.03 -7.20
N SER A 16 14.10 26.37 -7.78
CA SER A 16 12.75 26.92 -7.92
C SER A 16 11.83 26.26 -6.89
N SER A 17 11.53 26.99 -5.82
CA SER A 17 10.52 26.65 -4.82
C SER A 17 9.14 27.17 -5.28
N PRO A 18 8.05 26.40 -5.18
CA PRO A 18 6.71 26.96 -5.27
C PRO A 18 6.25 27.45 -3.88
N SER A 19 5.77 28.69 -3.86
CA SER A 19 5.21 29.39 -2.69
C SER A 19 3.91 28.75 -2.17
N PRO A 20 3.57 28.95 -0.88
CA PRO A 20 2.37 28.40 -0.27
C PRO A 20 1.13 29.20 -0.67
N ILE A 21 0.09 28.51 -1.15
CA ILE A 21 -1.23 29.13 -1.35
C ILE A 21 -2.11 28.78 -0.15
N LEU A 22 -2.36 29.81 0.65
CA LEU A 22 -3.47 29.92 1.60
C LEU A 22 -4.81 29.73 0.86
N SER A 23 -5.65 28.81 1.35
CA SER A 23 -7.07 28.82 1.03
C SER A 23 -7.86 28.95 2.33
N CYS A 24 -8.57 30.07 2.43
CA CYS A 24 -9.29 30.50 3.61
C CYS A 24 -10.60 29.71 3.78
N VAL A 25 -10.96 29.47 5.05
CA VAL A 25 -12.25 28.96 5.49
C VAL A 25 -13.32 30.04 5.29
N GLU A 26 -14.44 29.70 4.64
CA GLU A 26 -15.71 30.44 4.80
C GLU A 26 -16.90 29.48 4.91
N LYS A 27 -17.75 29.69 5.92
CA LYS A 27 -19.03 29.00 6.13
C LYS A 27 -20.18 29.86 5.58
N ALA A 28 -21.03 29.19 4.78
CA ALA A 28 -22.48 29.31 4.51
C ALA A 28 -23.25 30.64 4.71
N PRO A 29 -24.32 30.81 3.90
CA PRO A 29 -25.64 31.00 4.50
C PRO A 29 -26.74 30.07 3.95
N LYS A 30 -27.79 29.96 4.77
CA LYS A 30 -28.96 29.06 4.70
C LYS A 30 -30.10 29.65 3.85
N HIS A 31 -31.02 28.73 3.47
CA HIS A 31 -32.43 28.87 3.09
C HIS A 31 -32.79 29.15 1.61
N ALA A 32 -33.40 28.14 0.99
CA ALA A 32 -34.66 28.31 0.26
C ALA A 32 -35.51 27.03 0.41
N HIS A 33 -36.74 27.24 0.88
CA HIS A 33 -37.81 26.27 1.11
C HIS A 33 -38.45 25.77 -0.19
N VAL A 34 -38.86 24.50 -0.25
CA VAL A 34 -40.09 24.08 -0.94
C VAL A 34 -40.80 23.01 -0.09
N SER A 35 -42.11 23.19 0.06
CA SER A 35 -43.00 22.62 1.08
C SER A 35 -43.42 21.16 0.87
N LEU A 36 -43.64 20.48 2.01
CA LEU A 36 -44.35 19.21 2.20
C LEU A 36 -45.85 19.44 2.44
N VAL A 37 -46.73 18.50 2.03
CA VAL A 37 -48.02 18.20 2.69
C VAL A 37 -48.32 16.67 2.56
N PRO A 38 -48.98 15.99 3.55
CA PRO A 38 -48.70 14.59 3.94
C PRO A 38 -49.93 13.61 3.90
N LEU A 39 -49.73 12.43 4.55
CA LEU A 39 -50.66 11.41 5.14
C LEU A 39 -50.71 10.06 4.38
N ALA A 40 -50.54 8.85 4.93
CA ALA A 40 -50.51 8.32 6.31
C ALA A 40 -49.74 6.96 6.39
N ASN A 41 -49.10 6.65 7.54
CA ASN A 41 -48.51 5.36 7.97
C ASN A 41 -49.59 4.36 8.48
N PRO A 42 -49.30 3.13 9.00
CA PRO A 42 -48.04 2.33 9.12
C PRO A 42 -48.18 0.90 8.52
N GLU A 43 -47.14 0.09 8.30
CA GLU A 43 -46.57 -0.85 9.28
C GLU A 43 -45.16 -1.32 8.90
N GLU A 44 -44.39 -1.56 9.95
CA GLU A 44 -42.99 -1.93 10.00
C GLU A 44 -42.75 -3.36 9.54
N THR A 45 -41.72 -3.60 8.72
CA THR A 45 -40.72 -4.60 9.09
C THR A 45 -39.36 -4.20 8.53
N SER A 46 -38.40 -4.34 9.43
CA SER A 46 -37.00 -3.94 9.43
C SER A 46 -36.16 -4.38 8.24
N ARG A 47 -35.33 -3.41 7.78
CA ARG A 47 -33.89 -3.55 7.49
C ARG A 47 -33.48 -4.82 6.78
N ASP A 48 -33.50 -4.78 5.45
CA ASP A 48 -32.52 -5.53 4.69
C ASP A 48 -31.27 -4.64 4.58
N SER A 49 -30.33 -4.89 5.49
CA SER A 49 -28.96 -4.41 5.38
C SER A 49 -28.38 -4.95 4.09
N GLN A 50 -28.37 -4.10 3.07
CA GLN A 50 -27.74 -4.36 1.79
C GLN A 50 -26.23 -4.47 2.04
N ILE A 51 -25.76 -5.66 2.43
CA ILE A 51 -24.34 -6.02 2.40
C ILE A 51 -23.99 -6.04 0.92
N THR A 52 -23.55 -4.90 0.41
CA THR A 52 -22.85 -4.86 -0.86
C THR A 52 -21.57 -5.67 -0.64
N SER A 53 -21.57 -6.94 -1.05
CA SER A 53 -20.33 -7.62 -1.40
C SER A 53 -19.70 -6.76 -2.49
N THR A 54 -18.81 -5.85 -2.07
CA THR A 54 -18.08 -4.99 -3.00
C THR A 54 -17.11 -5.91 -3.73
N VAL A 55 -17.44 -6.21 -4.99
CA VAL A 55 -16.55 -6.96 -5.86
C VAL A 55 -15.25 -6.15 -5.98
N LEU A 56 -14.16 -6.71 -5.44
CA LEU A 56 -12.84 -6.09 -5.52
C LEU A 56 -12.41 -5.96 -6.98
N GLN A 57 -11.74 -4.86 -7.31
CA GLN A 57 -11.15 -4.70 -8.63
C GLN A 57 -9.94 -5.63 -8.80
N ASP A 58 -9.71 -6.08 -10.02
CA ASP A 58 -8.56 -6.91 -10.35
C ASP A 58 -7.26 -6.07 -10.27
N VAL A 59 -6.20 -6.72 -9.79
CA VAL A 59 -4.86 -6.14 -9.70
C VAL A 59 -3.89 -7.02 -10.45
N HIS A 60 -3.16 -6.46 -11.41
CA HIS A 60 -2.16 -7.17 -12.18
C HIS A 60 -0.76 -6.79 -11.72
N ILE A 61 0.05 -7.80 -11.42
CA ILE A 61 1.48 -7.67 -11.11
C ILE A 61 2.34 -8.29 -12.21
N SER A 62 3.55 -7.78 -12.39
CA SER A 62 4.50 -8.39 -13.31
C SER A 62 4.89 -9.79 -12.86
N ALA A 63 5.01 -10.75 -13.79
CA ALA A 63 5.54 -12.09 -13.52
C ALA A 63 6.96 -12.08 -12.93
N ARG A 64 7.69 -10.99 -13.09
CA ARG A 64 9.06 -10.84 -12.59
C ARG A 64 9.15 -10.12 -11.25
N LEU A 65 8.07 -9.53 -10.75
CA LEU A 65 8.08 -8.64 -9.59
C LEU A 65 8.78 -9.28 -8.37
N MET A 66 8.39 -10.51 -8.05
CA MET A 66 8.90 -11.22 -6.87
C MET A 66 10.37 -11.62 -7.00
N GLU A 67 10.80 -12.07 -8.19
CA GLU A 67 12.18 -12.51 -8.42
C GLU A 67 13.15 -11.31 -8.50
N ASP A 68 12.76 -10.26 -9.23
CA ASP A 68 13.53 -9.02 -9.33
C ASP A 68 13.63 -8.32 -7.95
N PHE A 69 12.58 -8.37 -7.13
CA PHE A 69 12.63 -7.88 -5.74
C PHE A 69 13.61 -8.67 -4.89
N LEU A 70 13.56 -10.02 -4.92
CA LEU A 70 14.47 -10.86 -4.14
C LEU A 70 15.94 -10.62 -4.52
N GLU A 71 16.25 -10.45 -5.80
CA GLU A 71 17.62 -10.13 -6.24
C GLU A 71 18.06 -8.75 -5.71
N LEU A 72 17.18 -7.75 -5.74
CA LEU A 72 17.46 -6.40 -5.28
C LEU A 72 17.75 -6.31 -3.76
N VAL A 73 17.15 -7.22 -2.98
CA VAL A 73 17.26 -7.25 -1.51
C VAL A 73 18.11 -8.42 -1.00
N ARG A 74 18.84 -9.09 -1.90
CA ARG A 74 19.64 -10.28 -1.59
C ARG A 74 20.66 -10.05 -0.48
N GLU A 75 21.38 -8.94 -0.50
CA GLU A 75 22.41 -8.66 0.52
C GLU A 75 21.83 -8.61 1.93
N ASN A 76 20.67 -7.98 2.11
CA ASN A 76 19.98 -7.94 3.41
C ASN A 76 19.44 -9.32 3.77
N THR A 77 18.85 -10.02 2.81
CA THR A 77 18.30 -11.37 3.02
C THR A 77 19.39 -12.36 3.47
N GLU A 78 20.58 -12.30 2.88
CA GLU A 78 21.75 -13.13 3.28
C GLU A 78 22.25 -12.79 4.69
N LYS A 79 22.00 -11.56 5.17
CA LYS A 79 22.34 -11.09 6.52
C LYS A 79 21.20 -11.29 7.54
N ASP A 80 20.14 -12.00 7.16
CA ASP A 80 18.94 -12.19 7.99
C ASP A 80 18.31 -10.84 8.39
N LEU A 81 18.18 -9.94 7.42
CA LEU A 81 17.52 -8.65 7.58
C LEU A 81 16.31 -8.57 6.63
N GLU A 82 15.14 -8.28 7.19
CA GLU A 82 13.94 -8.00 6.39
C GLU A 82 14.12 -6.74 5.56
N THR A 83 13.56 -6.72 4.36
CA THR A 83 13.52 -5.54 3.50
C THR A 83 12.12 -5.41 2.91
N CYS A 84 11.57 -4.19 2.89
CA CYS A 84 10.29 -3.88 2.25
C CYS A 84 10.45 -3.04 0.98
N GLY A 85 9.43 -3.11 0.13
CA GLY A 85 9.17 -2.23 -0.99
C GLY A 85 7.69 -1.89 -1.11
N VAL A 86 7.40 -0.71 -1.64
CA VAL A 86 6.04 -0.17 -1.84
C VAL A 86 5.64 -0.33 -3.30
N LEU A 87 4.39 -0.73 -3.55
CA LEU A 87 3.85 -1.00 -4.89
C LEU A 87 2.93 0.14 -5.33
N GLY A 88 3.30 0.77 -6.46
CA GLY A 88 2.51 1.78 -7.14
C GLY A 88 1.83 1.22 -8.39
N ALA A 89 0.54 1.51 -8.56
CA ALA A 89 -0.24 1.08 -9.71
C ALA A 89 -0.99 2.23 -10.38
N PHE A 90 -1.20 2.13 -11.70
CA PHE A 90 -2.21 2.96 -12.37
C PHE A 90 -3.52 2.16 -12.48
N LEU A 91 -4.65 2.88 -12.60
CA LEU A 91 -5.97 2.29 -12.80
C LEU A 91 -6.41 2.49 -14.25
N GLU A 92 -6.72 1.40 -14.95
CA GLU A 92 -7.27 1.45 -16.30
C GLU A 92 -8.46 0.50 -16.42
N ARG A 93 -9.61 1.03 -16.86
CA ARG A 93 -10.84 0.27 -17.12
C ARG A 93 -11.30 -0.63 -15.94
N GLY A 94 -11.07 -0.18 -14.71
CA GLY A 94 -11.46 -0.92 -13.50
C GLY A 94 -10.47 -2.01 -13.08
N THR A 95 -9.24 -1.98 -13.62
CA THR A 95 -8.16 -2.89 -13.27
C THR A 95 -6.92 -2.09 -12.87
N TYR A 96 -6.34 -2.43 -11.72
CA TYR A 96 -5.07 -1.88 -11.28
C TYR A 96 -3.90 -2.62 -11.94
N TYR A 97 -2.90 -1.88 -12.41
CA TYR A 97 -1.67 -2.44 -12.98
C TYR A 97 -0.48 -1.92 -12.20
N VAL A 98 0.19 -2.82 -11.47
CA VAL A 98 1.40 -2.49 -10.71
C VAL A 98 2.56 -2.27 -11.68
N THR A 99 2.98 -1.02 -11.78
CA THR A 99 4.05 -0.58 -12.69
C THR A 99 5.25 -0.01 -11.96
N THR A 100 5.21 0.07 -10.63
CA THR A 100 6.28 0.72 -9.87
C THR A 100 6.52 -0.04 -8.57
N LEU A 101 7.77 -0.43 -8.36
CA LEU A 101 8.30 -0.92 -7.11
C LEU A 101 9.24 0.15 -6.55
N ILE A 102 8.98 0.62 -5.33
CA ILE A 102 9.84 1.60 -4.66
C ILE A 102 10.48 0.92 -3.46
N ILE A 103 11.80 0.89 -3.36
CA ILE A 103 12.51 0.47 -2.16
C ILE A 103 12.79 1.72 -1.33
N PRO A 104 12.04 1.97 -0.25
CA PRO A 104 12.27 3.15 0.57
C PRO A 104 13.57 3.00 1.36
N LYS A 105 14.09 4.14 1.83
CA LYS A 105 14.98 4.13 3.00
C LYS A 105 14.25 3.41 4.13
N GLN A 106 14.94 2.57 4.87
CA GLN A 106 14.28 1.72 5.85
C GLN A 106 15.22 1.32 6.98
N GLU A 107 14.63 1.06 8.15
CA GLU A 107 15.30 0.39 9.25
C GLU A 107 14.92 -1.09 9.23
N SER A 108 15.92 -1.95 9.10
CA SER A 108 15.75 -3.40 8.96
C SER A 108 16.25 -4.13 10.20
N THR A 109 15.46 -5.10 10.67
CA THR A 109 15.85 -6.11 11.65
C THR A 109 15.59 -7.50 11.08
N ALA A 110 15.90 -8.55 11.84
CA ALA A 110 15.59 -9.92 11.41
C ALA A 110 14.09 -10.20 11.31
N ASN A 111 13.23 -9.41 11.99
CA ASN A 111 11.80 -9.69 12.11
C ASN A 111 10.92 -8.49 11.72
N SER A 112 11.51 -7.39 11.24
CA SER A 112 10.75 -6.20 10.86
C SER A 112 11.54 -5.32 9.89
N CYS A 113 10.84 -4.67 8.97
CA CYS A 113 11.36 -3.56 8.18
C CYS A 113 10.41 -2.36 8.27
N ASN A 114 10.93 -1.20 8.67
CA ASN A 114 10.16 0.04 8.77
C ASN A 114 10.59 1.02 7.68
N ALA A 115 9.65 1.41 6.81
CA ALA A 115 9.91 2.43 5.81
C ALA A 115 10.14 3.79 6.49
N MET A 116 11.13 4.52 6.02
CA MET A 116 11.53 5.82 6.54
C MET A 116 11.36 6.87 5.44
N LYS A 117 11.14 8.12 5.87
CA LYS A 117 10.96 9.27 4.96
C LYS A 117 9.84 9.04 3.94
N GLU A 118 8.64 8.77 4.45
CA GLU A 118 7.48 8.44 3.63
C GLU A 118 7.15 9.50 2.58
N GLU A 119 7.52 10.76 2.86
CA GLU A 119 7.40 11.86 1.92
C GLU A 119 8.16 11.64 0.60
N GLU A 120 9.29 10.92 0.60
CA GLU A 120 10.09 10.69 -0.60
C GLU A 120 9.40 9.71 -1.55
N PHE A 121 8.91 8.58 -1.06
CA PHE A 121 8.20 7.62 -1.92
C PHE A 121 6.77 8.08 -2.26
N PHE A 122 6.12 8.83 -1.36
CA PHE A 122 4.85 9.47 -1.65
C PHE A 122 4.99 10.48 -2.81
N ALA A 123 6.08 11.26 -2.85
CA ALA A 123 6.32 12.20 -3.95
C ALA A 123 6.39 11.50 -5.31
N ILE A 124 7.06 10.33 -5.40
CA ILE A 124 7.14 9.53 -6.62
C ILE A 124 5.75 9.04 -7.05
N GLN A 125 4.97 8.49 -6.10
CA GLN A 125 3.61 8.03 -6.38
C GLN A 125 2.73 9.17 -6.86
N ASN A 126 2.77 10.33 -6.20
CA ASN A 126 1.97 11.49 -6.53
C ASN A 126 2.34 12.09 -7.90
N GLU A 127 3.65 12.28 -8.17
CA GLU A 127 4.13 12.81 -9.46
C GLU A 127 3.68 11.93 -10.64
N ARG A 128 3.64 10.61 -10.42
CA ARG A 128 3.24 9.61 -11.42
C ARG A 128 1.76 9.24 -11.38
N SER A 129 0.97 9.88 -10.51
CA SER A 129 -0.46 9.58 -10.31
C SER A 129 -0.74 8.10 -10.03
N LEU A 130 0.08 7.48 -9.19
CA LEU A 130 0.01 6.06 -8.83
C LEU A 130 -0.79 5.86 -7.53
N PHE A 131 -1.58 4.81 -7.51
CA PHE A 131 -2.25 4.29 -6.32
C PHE A 131 -1.30 3.43 -5.49
N PRO A 132 -1.26 3.57 -4.15
CA PRO A 132 -0.48 2.72 -3.25
C PRO A 132 -1.20 1.38 -3.04
N VAL A 133 -1.16 0.50 -4.03
CA VAL A 133 -1.97 -0.74 -4.06
C VAL A 133 -1.40 -1.87 -3.22
N GLY A 134 -0.26 -1.68 -2.57
CA GLY A 134 0.29 -2.70 -1.70
C GLY A 134 1.77 -2.54 -1.41
N TRP A 135 2.33 -3.60 -0.86
CA TRP A 135 3.72 -3.67 -0.46
C TRP A 135 4.23 -5.11 -0.53
N ILE A 136 5.55 -5.26 -0.56
CA ILE A 136 6.25 -6.54 -0.61
C ILE A 136 7.38 -6.51 0.41
N HIS A 137 7.58 -7.58 1.18
CA HIS A 137 8.72 -7.70 2.09
C HIS A 137 9.28 -9.11 2.15
N THR A 138 10.46 -9.24 2.76
CA THR A 138 11.10 -10.54 2.99
C THR A 138 10.92 -11.01 4.43
N HIS A 139 10.72 -12.33 4.57
CA HIS A 139 11.00 -13.13 5.75
C HIS A 139 12.23 -13.98 5.43
N PRO A 140 13.47 -13.52 5.73
CA PRO A 140 14.68 -14.21 5.30
C PRO A 140 14.77 -15.65 5.82
N SER A 141 14.44 -15.87 7.09
CA SER A 141 14.56 -17.16 7.77
C SER A 141 13.22 -17.72 8.29
N GLN A 142 12.19 -16.87 8.36
CA GLN A 142 10.87 -17.23 8.86
C GLN A 142 10.01 -17.89 7.79
N ARG A 143 8.90 -18.48 8.23
CA ARG A 143 7.89 -19.04 7.32
C ARG A 143 7.13 -17.93 6.60
N CYS A 144 6.42 -18.32 5.54
CA CYS A 144 5.51 -17.42 4.84
C CYS A 144 4.17 -17.25 5.59
N PHE A 145 4.02 -16.14 6.32
CA PHE A 145 2.79 -15.74 7.03
C PHE A 145 2.78 -14.21 7.23
N MET A 146 1.65 -13.64 7.66
CA MET A 146 1.59 -12.23 8.09
C MET A 146 1.85 -12.14 9.60
N SER A 147 2.91 -11.45 9.99
CA SER A 147 3.25 -11.16 11.39
C SER A 147 2.30 -10.13 12.02
N SER A 148 2.31 -9.99 13.35
CA SER A 148 1.56 -8.93 14.04
C SER A 148 1.88 -7.54 13.49
N ILE A 149 3.14 -7.27 13.17
CA ILE A 149 3.58 -5.98 12.62
C ILE A 149 3.08 -5.83 11.18
N ASP A 150 3.09 -6.91 10.40
CA ASP A 150 2.61 -6.91 9.01
C ASP A 150 1.11 -6.63 8.95
N LEU A 151 0.33 -7.22 9.86
CA LEU A 151 -1.12 -7.00 9.96
C LEU A 151 -1.44 -5.52 10.22
N HIS A 152 -0.74 -4.91 11.19
CA HIS A 152 -0.90 -3.48 11.52
C HIS A 152 -0.45 -2.55 10.39
N THR A 153 0.67 -2.88 9.74
CA THR A 153 1.13 -2.15 8.54
C THR A 153 0.07 -2.23 7.44
N HIS A 154 -0.38 -3.45 7.15
CA HIS A 154 -1.30 -3.70 6.05
C HIS A 154 -2.71 -3.14 6.28
N TYR A 155 -3.17 -3.08 7.54
CA TYR A 155 -4.43 -2.42 7.91
C TYR A 155 -4.51 -0.99 7.35
N SER A 156 -3.45 -0.21 7.50
CA SER A 156 -3.42 1.17 6.99
C SER A 156 -3.56 1.24 5.47
N TYR A 157 -2.91 0.33 4.73
CA TYR A 157 -3.07 0.23 3.28
C TYR A 157 -4.50 -0.14 2.89
N GLN A 158 -5.09 -1.15 3.55
CA GLN A 158 -6.42 -1.66 3.19
C GLN A 158 -7.55 -0.69 3.58
N VAL A 159 -7.37 0.14 4.62
CA VAL A 159 -8.27 1.26 4.93
C VAL A 159 -8.26 2.30 3.81
N MET A 160 -7.08 2.60 3.24
CA MET A 160 -6.95 3.58 2.18
C MET A 160 -7.44 3.06 0.82
N LEU A 161 -7.21 1.78 0.55
CA LEU A 161 -7.60 1.12 -0.70
C LEU A 161 -8.05 -0.32 -0.42
N PRO A 162 -9.34 -0.66 -0.63
CA PRO A 162 -9.87 -2.01 -0.37
C PRO A 162 -9.15 -3.14 -1.14
N GLU A 163 -8.61 -2.83 -2.31
CA GLU A 163 -7.84 -3.74 -3.16
C GLU A 163 -6.38 -3.94 -2.72
N ALA A 164 -5.94 -3.25 -1.65
CA ALA A 164 -4.56 -3.35 -1.21
C ALA A 164 -4.17 -4.79 -0.85
N PHE A 165 -2.91 -5.16 -1.13
CA PHE A 165 -2.37 -6.47 -0.80
C PHE A 165 -0.94 -6.38 -0.24
N ALA A 166 -0.51 -7.44 0.45
CA ALA A 166 0.84 -7.63 0.95
C ALA A 166 1.46 -8.88 0.33
N ILE A 167 2.70 -8.80 -0.17
CA ILE A 167 3.47 -9.97 -0.59
C ILE A 167 4.55 -10.27 0.45
N VAL A 168 4.52 -11.47 1.02
CA VAL A 168 5.59 -11.98 1.89
C VAL A 168 6.47 -12.91 1.06
N MET A 169 7.75 -12.60 0.93
CA MET A 169 8.77 -13.44 0.31
C MET A 169 9.51 -14.24 1.38
N ALA A 170 9.36 -15.56 1.40
CA ALA A 170 10.01 -16.46 2.36
C ALA A 170 10.97 -17.43 1.65
N PRO A 171 12.16 -16.97 1.23
CA PRO A 171 13.06 -17.74 0.37
C PRO A 171 13.56 -19.05 0.99
N THR A 172 13.62 -19.14 2.32
CA THR A 172 14.08 -20.33 3.05
C THR A 172 12.95 -21.32 3.40
N ASP A 173 11.68 -20.88 3.37
CA ASP A 173 10.53 -21.74 3.64
C ASP A 173 10.42 -22.83 2.56
N THR A 174 10.49 -24.10 2.95
CA THR A 174 10.44 -25.24 2.01
C THR A 174 9.02 -25.59 1.57
N SER A 175 8.01 -25.10 2.28
CA SER A 175 6.60 -25.36 1.99
C SER A 175 5.97 -24.29 1.11
N ARG A 176 6.32 -23.02 1.33
CA ARG A 176 5.71 -21.87 0.64
C ARG A 176 6.72 -20.73 0.51
N LYS A 177 7.26 -20.53 -0.69
CA LYS A 177 8.29 -19.51 -0.96
C LYS A 177 7.78 -18.07 -0.94
N TYR A 178 6.48 -17.88 -1.14
CA TYR A 178 5.85 -16.58 -1.05
C TYR A 178 4.35 -16.72 -0.79
N GLY A 179 3.73 -15.62 -0.38
CA GLY A 179 2.29 -15.53 -0.20
C GLY A 179 1.82 -14.11 -0.49
N ILE A 180 0.64 -14.02 -1.11
CA ILE A 180 -0.04 -12.77 -1.37
C ILE A 180 -1.28 -12.74 -0.48
N PHE A 181 -1.36 -11.73 0.38
CA PHE A 181 -2.29 -11.67 1.49
C PHE A 181 -3.08 -10.36 1.50
N ARG A 182 -4.25 -10.42 2.14
CA ARG A 182 -5.07 -9.27 2.53
C ARG A 182 -5.67 -9.51 3.92
N LEU A 183 -6.10 -8.48 4.63
CA LEU A 183 -6.92 -8.66 5.82
C LEU A 183 -8.31 -9.16 5.42
N SER A 184 -8.87 -10.06 6.22
CA SER A 184 -10.28 -10.41 6.06
C SER A 184 -11.15 -9.20 6.42
N ASP A 185 -12.21 -8.99 5.65
CA ASP A 185 -13.08 -7.83 5.74
C ASP A 185 -14.54 -8.31 5.85
N PRO A 186 -15.25 -8.03 6.95
CA PRO A 186 -14.87 -7.10 8.03
C PRO A 186 -13.98 -7.69 9.14
N GLY A 187 -13.89 -9.01 9.28
CA GLY A 187 -13.35 -9.68 10.48
C GLY A 187 -11.98 -9.16 10.96
N GLY A 188 -10.93 -9.34 10.15
CA GLY A 188 -9.58 -8.89 10.48
C GLY A 188 -9.44 -7.38 10.54
N MET A 189 -10.12 -6.65 9.65
CA MET A 189 -10.16 -5.19 9.66
C MET A 189 -10.70 -4.64 10.99
N ASP A 190 -11.78 -5.22 11.52
CA ASP A 190 -12.39 -4.79 12.78
C ASP A 190 -11.50 -5.09 14.00
N ILE A 191 -10.83 -6.25 14.02
CA ILE A 191 -9.86 -6.60 15.07
C ILE A 191 -8.71 -5.59 15.10
N LEU A 192 -8.12 -5.29 13.94
CA LEU A 192 -6.97 -4.39 13.82
C LEU A 192 -7.34 -2.95 14.14
N LYS A 193 -8.53 -2.50 13.71
CA LYS A 193 -9.08 -1.18 14.03
C LYS A 193 -9.20 -0.91 15.54
N GLY A 194 -9.55 -1.93 16.32
CA GLY A 194 -9.73 -1.84 17.76
C GLY A 194 -8.47 -2.10 18.59
N CYS A 195 -7.37 -2.51 17.96
CA CYS A 195 -6.17 -2.97 18.65
C CYS A 195 -5.28 -1.80 19.12
N PRO A 196 -5.05 -1.62 20.44
CA PRO A 196 -4.22 -0.53 20.97
C PRO A 196 -2.76 -0.93 21.19
N GLU A 197 -2.40 -2.20 20.96
CA GLU A 197 -1.11 -2.76 21.30
C GLU A 197 -0.02 -2.40 20.27
N SER A 198 1.24 -2.44 20.70
CA SER A 198 2.40 -2.10 19.87
C SER A 198 3.45 -3.20 19.93
N GLY A 199 4.25 -3.35 18.87
CA GLY A 199 5.22 -4.44 18.76
C GLY A 199 4.56 -5.79 18.48
N PHE A 200 5.25 -6.89 18.77
CA PHE A 200 4.72 -8.24 18.54
C PHE A 200 3.76 -8.67 19.64
N HIS A 201 2.50 -8.89 19.28
CA HIS A 201 1.46 -9.39 20.17
C HIS A 201 0.51 -10.33 19.41
N PRO A 202 -0.19 -11.23 20.11
CA PRO A 202 -1.27 -12.00 19.50
C PRO A 202 -2.53 -11.13 19.36
N HIS A 203 -3.41 -11.52 18.43
CA HIS A 203 -4.73 -10.91 18.26
C HIS A 203 -5.83 -11.88 18.66
N GLU A 204 -6.98 -11.33 19.08
CA GLU A 204 -8.18 -12.11 19.36
C GLU A 204 -8.74 -12.75 18.08
N GLU A 205 -9.50 -13.84 18.25
CA GLU A 205 -10.24 -14.46 17.15
C GLU A 205 -11.35 -13.52 16.65
N THR A 206 -11.62 -13.56 15.35
CA THR A 206 -12.71 -12.79 14.75
C THR A 206 -14.07 -13.32 15.26
N ALA A 207 -15.08 -12.45 15.26
CA ALA A 207 -16.41 -12.80 15.77
C ALA A 207 -17.09 -13.95 14.99
N ASP A 208 -16.74 -14.15 13.73
CA ASP A 208 -17.26 -15.22 12.86
C ASP A 208 -16.33 -16.44 12.78
N GLY A 209 -15.20 -16.44 13.50
CA GLY A 209 -14.20 -17.50 13.51
C GLY A 209 -13.36 -17.59 12.23
N SER A 210 -13.46 -16.60 11.33
CA SER A 210 -12.60 -16.49 10.16
C SER A 210 -11.16 -16.10 10.53
N PRO A 211 -10.14 -16.47 9.72
CA PRO A 211 -8.79 -15.95 9.91
C PRO A 211 -8.74 -14.42 9.84
N ILE A 212 -7.83 -13.78 10.58
CA ILE A 212 -7.61 -12.32 10.55
C ILE A 212 -7.12 -11.85 9.16
N TYR A 213 -6.43 -12.70 8.43
CA TYR A 213 -5.97 -12.43 7.08
C TYR A 213 -6.16 -13.67 6.21
N GLU A 214 -6.27 -13.43 4.91
CA GLU A 214 -6.54 -14.45 3.91
C GLU A 214 -5.67 -14.24 2.67
N HIS A 215 -5.71 -15.20 1.75
CA HIS A 215 -5.07 -15.03 0.45
C HIS A 215 -5.80 -13.99 -0.38
N CYS A 216 -5.03 -13.07 -0.99
CA CYS A 216 -5.59 -12.06 -1.87
C CYS A 216 -5.89 -12.67 -3.25
N PHE A 217 -7.16 -12.87 -3.56
CA PHE A 217 -7.62 -13.61 -4.75
C PHE A 217 -7.78 -12.74 -6.01
N ASN A 218 -7.85 -11.41 -5.86
CA ASN A 218 -7.97 -10.47 -6.96
C ASN A 218 -6.62 -10.01 -7.53
N VAL A 219 -5.51 -10.70 -7.20
CA VAL A 219 -4.17 -10.40 -7.73
C VAL A 219 -3.76 -11.43 -8.79
N TYR A 220 -3.46 -10.96 -9.99
CA TYR A 220 -3.13 -11.78 -11.16
C TYR A 220 -1.71 -11.49 -11.65
N THR A 221 -1.00 -12.55 -12.00
CA THR A 221 0.32 -12.43 -12.64
C THR A 221 0.17 -12.17 -14.13
N ASN A 222 0.89 -11.16 -14.65
CA ASN A 222 0.90 -10.79 -16.05
C ASN A 222 2.33 -10.78 -16.60
N SER A 223 2.61 -11.68 -17.56
CA SER A 223 3.93 -11.81 -18.19
C SER A 223 4.30 -10.65 -19.12
N ASN A 224 3.31 -9.88 -19.58
CA ASN A 224 3.52 -8.74 -20.48
C ASN A 224 3.63 -7.42 -19.71
N LEU A 225 3.28 -7.41 -18.42
CA LEU A 225 3.36 -6.22 -17.58
C LEU A 225 4.81 -5.98 -17.17
N ARG A 226 5.31 -4.78 -17.49
CA ARG A 226 6.61 -4.27 -17.04
C ARG A 226 6.40 -3.31 -15.90
N PHE A 227 7.40 -3.21 -15.05
CA PHE A 227 7.43 -2.26 -13.95
C PHE A 227 8.81 -1.61 -13.85
N GLU A 228 8.85 -0.45 -13.21
CA GLU A 228 10.06 0.30 -12.92
C GLU A 228 10.42 0.17 -11.43
N ILE A 229 11.71 0.21 -11.14
CA ILE A 229 12.24 0.13 -9.78
C ILE A 229 12.85 1.47 -9.39
N PHE A 230 12.43 2.01 -8.25
CA PHE A 230 13.02 3.19 -7.61
C PHE A 230 13.67 2.76 -6.30
N ASP A 231 15.00 2.68 -6.28
CA ASP A 231 15.74 2.38 -5.05
C ASP A 231 16.19 3.68 -4.39
N LEU A 232 15.66 3.97 -3.19
CA LEU A 232 15.90 5.21 -2.44
C LEU A 232 16.89 5.05 -1.29
N ARG A 233 17.42 3.85 -1.06
CA ARG A 233 18.28 3.51 0.08
C ARG A 233 19.55 4.37 0.15
#